data_AF-A0A5P9I4I7-F1
#
_entry.id   AF-A0A5P9I4I7-F1
#
_cell.length_a   1.000
_cell.length_b   1.000
_cell.length_c   1.000
_cell.angle_alpha   90.00
_cell.angle_beta   90.00
_cell.angle_gamma   90.00
#
_symmetry.space_group_name_H-M   'P 1'
#
loop_
_entity.id
_entity.type
_entity.pdbx_description
1 polymer ?
#
loop_
_entity_poly.entity_id
_entity_poly.type
_entity_poly.pdbx_seq_one_letter_code
_entity_poly.pdbx_strand_id
1 'polypeptide(L)'
;MKLRTPAIVAATLLTAACGGPSADLYPVAPPQVSDSIRISFRTVEVREVSLPAYAAADEIAVEDEDGKLVTDANIRWADSPERSVALEIARNLARLSGARVASEPWPFEELPDARLEVRFESLVAGADGNFRGSGQYFVGVPDGRRERSGLFQLAVPYDPEGGMPALARARGQLVLDLSRIIAREGLR
;
A
#
# COMPACT_ATOMS: atom_id res chain seq x y z
N MET A 1 -71.48 31.37 -13.43
CA MET A 1 -71.05 30.96 -12.08
C MET A 1 -70.85 29.45 -12.06
N LYS A 2 -69.59 28.98 -12.07
CA LYS A 2 -69.05 27.76 -11.42
C LYS A 2 -67.69 27.42 -12.06
N LEU A 3 -66.64 27.76 -11.31
CA LEU A 3 -65.22 27.47 -11.53
C LEU A 3 -64.94 26.03 -11.07
N ARG A 4 -64.18 25.23 -11.82
CA ARG A 4 -63.58 23.96 -11.37
C ARG A 4 -62.23 23.75 -12.09
N THR A 5 -61.17 24.36 -11.56
CA THR A 5 -60.04 23.74 -10.82
C THR A 5 -59.19 22.78 -11.67
N PRO A 6 -57.91 23.11 -11.96
CA PRO A 6 -56.99 22.21 -12.65
C PRO A 6 -56.46 21.15 -11.66
N ALA A 7 -56.50 19.89 -12.07
CA ALA A 7 -55.86 18.80 -11.34
C ALA A 7 -54.34 18.87 -11.57
N ILE A 8 -53.62 19.41 -10.58
CA ILE A 8 -52.16 19.35 -10.50
C ILE A 8 -51.80 17.91 -10.11
N VAL A 9 -51.28 17.14 -11.06
CA VAL A 9 -50.67 15.84 -10.79
C VAL A 9 -49.30 16.11 -10.15
N ALA A 10 -49.25 16.01 -8.83
CA ALA A 10 -47.99 16.02 -8.08
C ALA A 10 -47.31 14.65 -8.25
N ALA A 11 -46.34 14.56 -9.15
CA ALA A 11 -45.46 13.41 -9.28
C ALA A 11 -44.43 13.44 -8.15
N THR A 12 -44.72 12.74 -7.05
CA THR A 12 -43.74 12.44 -5.99
C THR A 12 -42.69 11.48 -6.55
N LEU A 13 -41.54 12.03 -6.96
CA LEU A 13 -40.31 11.29 -7.20
C LEU A 13 -39.84 10.68 -5.88
N LEU A 14 -40.12 9.39 -5.67
CA LEU A 14 -39.48 8.58 -4.65
C LEU A 14 -38.02 8.36 -5.10
N THR A 15 -37.10 9.19 -4.62
CA THR A 15 -35.67 8.90 -4.72
C THR A 15 -35.38 7.69 -3.83
N ALA A 16 -35.30 6.50 -4.45
CA ALA A 16 -34.70 5.34 -3.83
C ALA A 16 -33.30 5.75 -3.35
N ALA A 17 -33.10 5.76 -2.04
CA ALA A 17 -31.79 5.93 -1.45
C ALA A 17 -30.94 4.74 -1.87
N CYS A 18 -30.11 4.92 -2.91
CA CYS A 18 -29.02 4.01 -3.23
C CYS A 18 -27.95 4.15 -2.13
N GLY A 19 -28.21 3.53 -0.99
CA GLY A 19 -27.28 3.41 0.13
C GLY A 19 -27.30 1.96 0.61
N GLY A 20 -26.70 1.06 -0.18
CA GLY A 20 -26.29 -0.23 0.36
C GLY A 20 -25.23 -0.02 1.45
N PRO A 21 -24.98 -1.02 2.32
CA PRO A 21 -23.91 -0.91 3.30
C PRO A 21 -22.59 -0.61 2.59
N SER A 22 -21.91 0.45 3.04
CA SER A 22 -20.57 0.81 2.57
C SER A 22 -19.57 -0.24 3.05
N ALA A 23 -18.63 -0.63 2.19
CA ALA A 23 -17.53 -1.51 2.58
C ALA A 23 -16.73 -0.94 3.76
N ASP A 24 -16.26 -1.82 4.64
CA ASP A 24 -15.34 -1.48 5.71
C ASP A 24 -13.96 -1.20 5.12
N LEU A 25 -13.40 -0.03 5.46
CA LEU A 25 -12.12 0.44 4.97
C LEU A 25 -11.06 0.31 6.05
N TYR A 26 -10.03 -0.48 5.78
CA TYR A 26 -8.93 -0.76 6.71
C TYR A 26 -7.68 0.04 6.34
N PRO A 27 -7.27 1.01 7.18
CA PRO A 27 -6.00 1.72 6.99
C PRO A 27 -4.82 0.90 7.53
N VAL A 28 -3.65 1.09 6.92
CA VAL A 28 -2.39 0.58 7.47
C VAL A 28 -1.78 1.64 8.39
N ALA A 29 -1.79 1.35 9.69
CA ALA A 29 -1.14 2.22 10.66
C ALA A 29 0.39 2.18 10.47
N PRO A 30 1.09 3.33 10.38
CA PRO A 30 2.54 3.34 10.24
C PRO A 30 3.22 2.66 11.45
N PRO A 31 4.12 1.69 11.22
CA PRO A 31 4.87 1.08 12.31
C PRO A 31 5.80 2.10 12.97
N GLN A 32 6.21 1.79 14.20
CA GLN A 32 7.22 2.58 14.91
C GLN A 32 8.59 2.32 14.29
N VAL A 33 9.32 3.39 13.98
CA VAL A 33 10.70 3.34 13.49
C VAL A 33 11.60 3.83 14.62
N SER A 34 12.36 2.93 15.23
CA SER A 34 13.25 3.22 16.37
C SER A 34 14.73 3.13 16.02
N ASP A 35 15.05 2.56 14.87
CA ASP A 35 16.39 2.40 14.32
C ASP A 35 16.72 3.47 13.27
N SER A 36 18.02 3.71 13.07
CA SER A 36 18.53 4.58 12.00
C SER A 36 19.56 3.84 11.14
N ILE A 37 19.49 4.04 9.82
CA ILE A 37 20.32 3.40 8.81
C ILE A 37 20.82 4.47 7.86
N ARG A 38 22.15 4.70 7.83
CA ARG A 38 22.74 5.63 6.86
C ARG A 38 22.61 5.08 5.45
N ILE A 39 22.28 5.98 4.52
CA ILE A 39 22.27 5.72 3.08
C ILE A 39 23.20 6.70 2.36
N SER A 40 23.57 6.39 1.12
CA SER A 40 24.53 7.14 0.30
C SER A 40 23.88 8.18 -0.62
N PHE A 41 22.59 8.45 -0.44
CA PHE A 41 21.80 9.38 -1.24
C PHE A 41 21.10 10.39 -0.31
N ARG A 42 21.02 11.66 -0.71
CA ARG A 42 20.35 12.70 0.08
C ARG A 42 18.89 12.85 -0.31
N THR A 43 18.58 12.60 -1.58
CA THR A 43 17.21 12.62 -2.12
C THR A 43 16.90 11.29 -2.82
N VAL A 44 15.74 10.71 -2.53
CA VAL A 44 15.30 9.44 -3.13
C VAL A 44 13.85 9.55 -3.56
N GLU A 45 13.58 9.30 -4.83
CA GLU A 45 12.22 9.11 -5.35
C GLU A 45 11.85 7.64 -5.24
N VAL A 46 10.70 7.34 -4.63
CA VAL A 46 10.09 6.01 -4.63
C VAL A 46 9.04 5.97 -5.72
N ARG A 47 9.27 5.17 -6.76
CA ARG A 47 8.31 5.01 -7.84
C ARG A 47 7.08 4.23 -7.39
N GLU A 48 6.04 4.23 -8.20
CA GLU A 48 4.86 3.39 -7.95
C GLU A 48 5.29 1.94 -7.86
N VAL A 49 4.70 1.25 -6.88
CA VAL A 49 5.03 -0.13 -6.56
C VAL A 49 4.22 -1.03 -7.48
N SER A 50 4.88 -1.93 -8.19
CA SER A 50 4.19 -2.95 -8.97
C SER A 50 3.75 -4.09 -8.06
N LEU A 51 2.44 -4.36 -8.02
CA LEU A 51 1.86 -5.46 -7.26
C LEU A 51 1.22 -6.51 -8.20
N PRO A 52 1.15 -7.79 -7.80
CA PRO A 52 0.33 -8.75 -8.52
C PRO A 52 -1.15 -8.37 -8.42
N ALA A 53 -1.94 -8.69 -9.44
CA ALA A 53 -3.31 -8.19 -9.59
C ALA A 53 -4.21 -8.42 -8.35
N TYR A 54 -4.06 -9.56 -7.68
CA TYR A 54 -4.83 -9.87 -6.47
C TYR A 54 -4.47 -8.96 -5.27
N ALA A 55 -3.23 -8.48 -5.20
CA ALA A 55 -2.74 -7.60 -4.14
C ALA A 55 -2.86 -6.11 -4.50
N ALA A 56 -2.97 -5.80 -5.79
CA ALA A 56 -3.23 -4.46 -6.30
C ALA A 56 -4.71 -4.04 -6.15
N ALA A 57 -5.62 -5.00 -5.96
CA ALA A 57 -7.04 -4.74 -5.76
C ALA A 57 -7.34 -4.07 -4.42
N ASP A 58 -8.41 -3.28 -4.37
CA ASP A 58 -8.88 -2.67 -3.12
C ASP A 58 -9.37 -3.72 -2.12
N GLU A 59 -9.91 -4.85 -2.58
CA GLU A 59 -10.29 -5.95 -1.70
C GLU A 59 -9.07 -6.60 -1.03
N ILE A 60 -9.21 -6.93 0.26
CA ILE A 60 -8.14 -7.60 1.00
C ILE A 60 -8.15 -9.10 0.65
N ALA A 61 -7.15 -9.55 -0.10
CA ALA A 61 -6.93 -10.95 -0.41
C ALA A 61 -6.25 -11.68 0.75
N VAL A 62 -6.83 -12.81 1.16
CA VAL A 62 -6.31 -13.72 2.18
C VAL A 62 -6.24 -15.13 1.61
N GLU A 63 -5.19 -15.87 1.93
CA GLU A 63 -5.04 -17.29 1.60
C GLU A 63 -5.90 -18.12 2.58
N ASP A 64 -6.72 -19.03 2.06
CA ASP A 64 -7.46 -20.01 2.87
C ASP A 64 -6.63 -21.29 3.12
N GLU A 65 -7.20 -22.24 3.89
CA GLU A 65 -6.51 -23.49 4.25
C GLU A 65 -6.16 -24.38 3.05
N ASP A 66 -6.86 -24.19 1.91
CA ASP A 66 -6.62 -24.91 0.65
C ASP A 66 -5.59 -24.20 -0.25
N GLY A 67 -5.02 -23.08 0.21
CA GLY A 67 -4.05 -22.27 -0.54
C GLY A 67 -4.69 -21.35 -1.59
N LYS A 68 -6.01 -21.16 -1.56
CA LYS A 68 -6.72 -20.28 -2.48
C LYS A 68 -6.77 -18.86 -1.91
N LEU A 69 -6.61 -17.87 -2.79
CA LEU A 69 -6.85 -16.48 -2.45
C LEU A 69 -8.35 -16.19 -2.47
N VAL A 70 -8.87 -15.77 -1.32
CA VAL A 70 -10.26 -15.36 -1.12
C VAL A 70 -10.34 -13.88 -0.78
N THR A 71 -11.40 -13.24 -1.24
CA THR A 71 -11.70 -11.82 -1.01
C THR A 71 -13.17 -11.65 -0.60
N ASP A 72 -13.44 -10.61 0.18
CA ASP A 72 -14.79 -10.12 0.47
C ASP A 72 -14.92 -8.69 -0.06
N ALA A 73 -15.93 -8.44 -0.91
CA ALA A 73 -16.16 -7.13 -1.50
C ALA A 73 -16.45 -6.03 -0.45
N ASN A 74 -16.89 -6.41 0.75
CA ASN A 74 -17.17 -5.51 1.87
C ASN A 74 -15.94 -5.21 2.73
N ILE A 75 -14.78 -5.83 2.46
CA ILE A 75 -13.55 -5.65 3.23
C ILE A 75 -12.46 -5.13 2.29
N ARG A 76 -12.09 -3.85 2.48
CA ARG A 76 -11.17 -3.17 1.56
C ARG A 76 -10.06 -2.42 2.28
N TRP A 77 -8.94 -2.25 1.59
CA TRP A 77 -7.95 -1.27 1.97
C TRP A 77 -8.54 0.14 1.90
N ALA A 78 -8.13 1.01 2.81
CA ALA A 78 -8.59 2.41 2.83
C ALA A 78 -7.96 3.30 1.72
N ASP A 79 -7.01 2.75 0.96
CA ASP A 79 -6.29 3.41 -0.12
C ASP A 79 -5.86 2.34 -1.14
N SER A 80 -5.56 2.74 -2.38
CA SER A 80 -5.06 1.79 -3.37
C SER A 80 -3.74 1.17 -2.87
N PRO A 81 -3.59 -0.17 -2.95
CA PRO A 81 -2.40 -0.85 -2.42
C PRO A 81 -1.08 -0.35 -3.01
N GLU A 82 -1.00 -0.15 -4.33
CA GLU A 82 0.22 0.30 -5.01
C GLU A 82 0.70 1.66 -4.48
N ARG A 83 -0.22 2.64 -4.41
CA ARG A 83 0.04 3.98 -3.88
C ARG A 83 0.40 3.94 -2.39
N SER A 84 -0.37 3.19 -1.59
CA SER A 84 -0.15 3.13 -0.14
C SER A 84 1.18 2.48 0.22
N VAL A 85 1.58 1.38 -0.44
CA VAL A 85 2.91 0.77 -0.23
C VAL A 85 4.03 1.73 -0.63
N ALA A 86 3.93 2.43 -1.77
CA ALA A 86 4.94 3.42 -2.18
C ALA A 86 5.11 4.52 -1.13
N LEU A 87 3.99 5.05 -0.62
CA LEU A 87 3.96 6.05 0.44
C LEU A 87 4.53 5.52 1.78
N GLU A 88 4.25 4.28 2.14
CA GLU A 88 4.80 3.61 3.32
C GLU A 88 6.32 3.47 3.21
N ILE A 89 6.85 2.98 2.08
CA ILE A 89 8.29 2.87 1.83
C ILE A 89 8.95 4.25 1.92
N ALA A 90 8.39 5.27 1.26
CA ALA A 90 8.93 6.62 1.29
C ALA A 90 9.02 7.17 2.72
N ARG A 91 7.95 7.03 3.52
CA ARG A 91 7.94 7.45 4.93
C ARG A 91 8.95 6.68 5.77
N ASN A 92 9.02 5.36 5.59
CA ASN A 92 9.93 4.50 6.36
C ASN A 92 11.39 4.84 6.05
N LEU A 93 11.76 4.97 4.77
CA LEU A 93 13.12 5.35 4.35
C LEU A 93 13.50 6.75 4.85
N ALA A 94 12.59 7.73 4.80
CA ALA A 94 12.84 9.05 5.36
C ALA A 94 13.13 8.99 6.87
N ARG A 95 12.34 8.21 7.63
CA ARG A 95 12.56 8.04 9.09
C ARG A 95 13.83 7.27 9.41
N LEU A 96 14.13 6.20 8.68
CA LEU A 96 15.32 5.36 8.89
C LEU A 96 16.60 6.16 8.60
N SER A 97 16.62 6.94 7.51
CA SER A 97 17.86 7.53 6.99
C SER A 97 18.05 9.02 7.29
N GLY A 98 16.96 9.75 7.57
CA GLY A 98 16.97 11.21 7.62
C GLY A 98 17.12 11.88 6.24
N ALA A 99 17.13 11.12 5.15
CA ALA A 99 17.16 11.65 3.79
C ALA A 99 15.78 12.21 3.38
N ARG A 100 15.78 13.05 2.35
CA ARG A 100 14.54 13.54 1.72
C ARG A 100 14.02 12.46 0.78
N VAL A 101 12.95 11.79 1.18
CA VAL A 101 12.33 10.71 0.39
C VAL A 101 10.87 11.06 0.11
N ALA A 102 10.43 10.87 -1.13
CA ALA A 102 9.05 11.08 -1.55
C ALA A 102 8.66 10.03 -2.58
N SER A 103 7.39 9.64 -2.60
CA SER A 103 6.86 8.80 -3.67
C SER A 103 6.63 9.62 -4.94
N GLU A 104 6.52 8.96 -6.09
CA GLU A 104 6.15 9.62 -7.34
C GLU A 104 4.69 10.15 -7.27
N PRO A 105 4.38 11.27 -7.96
CA PRO A 105 5.32 12.11 -8.71
C PRO A 105 6.28 12.88 -7.79
N TRP A 106 7.57 12.94 -8.16
CA TRP A 106 8.59 13.64 -7.38
C TRP A 106 8.23 15.13 -7.18
N PRO A 107 8.11 15.61 -5.92
CA PRO A 107 7.51 16.91 -5.65
C PRO A 107 8.51 18.08 -5.61
N PHE A 108 9.78 17.85 -5.95
CA PHE A 108 10.84 18.86 -5.88
C PHE A 108 11.39 19.20 -7.26
N GLU A 109 11.85 20.44 -7.43
CA GLU A 109 12.43 20.94 -8.69
C GLU A 109 13.75 20.23 -9.06
N GLU A 110 14.62 20.03 -8.07
CA GLU A 110 15.85 19.25 -8.26
C GLU A 110 15.50 17.77 -8.43
N LEU A 111 16.09 17.13 -9.44
CA LEU A 111 15.93 15.69 -9.65
C LEU A 111 16.43 14.89 -8.44
N PRO A 112 15.83 13.72 -8.15
CA PRO A 112 16.29 12.88 -7.05
C PRO A 112 17.67 12.29 -7.34
N ASP A 113 18.49 12.11 -6.31
CA ASP A 113 19.80 11.48 -6.42
C ASP A 113 19.64 10.01 -6.81
N ALA A 114 18.58 9.34 -6.35
CA ALA A 114 18.26 7.96 -6.72
C ALA A 114 16.76 7.73 -6.93
N ARG A 115 16.44 6.79 -7.81
CA ARG A 115 15.07 6.30 -8.05
C ARG A 115 14.96 4.86 -7.61
N LEU A 116 14.01 4.59 -6.71
CA LEU A 116 13.71 3.27 -6.19
C LEU A 116 12.45 2.74 -6.88
N GLU A 117 12.56 1.58 -7.51
CA GLU A 117 11.44 0.80 -8.03
C GLU A 117 11.33 -0.52 -7.24
N VAL A 118 10.11 -0.91 -6.89
CA VAL A 118 9.84 -2.16 -6.17
C VAL A 118 8.75 -2.93 -6.90
N ARG A 119 9.04 -4.20 -7.17
CA ARG A 119 8.12 -5.12 -7.84
C ARG A 119 7.89 -6.31 -6.93
N PHE A 120 6.64 -6.48 -6.49
CA PHE A 120 6.23 -7.65 -5.74
C PHE A 120 5.82 -8.76 -6.71
N GLU A 121 6.34 -9.95 -6.46
CA GLU A 121 5.85 -11.20 -7.06
C GLU A 121 4.71 -11.77 -6.21
N SER A 122 4.79 -11.56 -4.88
CA SER A 122 3.77 -11.98 -3.93
C SER A 122 3.64 -10.98 -2.79
N LEU A 123 2.41 -10.74 -2.33
CA LEU A 123 2.09 -9.97 -1.14
C LEU A 123 0.76 -10.50 -0.57
N VAL A 124 0.83 -11.44 0.36
CA VAL A 124 -0.32 -12.28 0.76
C VAL A 124 -0.39 -12.48 2.27
N ALA A 125 -1.61 -12.47 2.81
CA ALA A 125 -1.89 -12.92 4.17
C ALA A 125 -2.13 -14.44 4.15
N GLY A 126 -1.21 -15.21 4.72
CA GLY A 126 -1.27 -16.67 4.75
C GLY A 126 -2.20 -17.23 5.83
N ALA A 127 -2.91 -18.32 5.53
CA ALA A 127 -3.74 -19.06 6.50
C ALA A 127 -2.95 -19.55 7.72
N ASP A 128 -1.63 -19.69 7.60
CA ASP A 128 -0.69 -20.09 8.65
C ASP A 128 -0.31 -18.94 9.61
N GLY A 129 -0.97 -17.78 9.52
CA GLY A 129 -0.72 -16.63 10.39
C GLY A 129 0.55 -15.86 10.02
N ASN A 130 1.02 -15.97 8.78
CA ASN A 130 2.16 -15.20 8.28
C ASN A 130 1.74 -14.30 7.11
N PHE A 131 1.97 -13.00 7.25
CA PHE A 131 1.88 -12.07 6.15
C PHE A 131 3.20 -12.11 5.37
N ARG A 132 3.16 -12.55 4.12
CA ARG A 132 4.33 -12.81 3.29
C ARG A 132 4.45 -11.82 2.15
N GLY A 133 5.67 -11.50 1.78
CA GLY A 133 5.99 -10.66 0.64
C GLY A 133 7.30 -11.08 0.00
N SER A 134 7.33 -11.18 -1.32
CA SER A 134 8.54 -11.47 -2.08
C SER A 134 8.58 -10.69 -3.39
N GLY A 135 9.79 -10.48 -3.90
CA GLY A 135 9.99 -9.84 -5.19
C GLY A 135 11.38 -9.24 -5.33
N GLN A 136 11.45 -8.12 -6.04
CA GLN A 136 12.70 -7.45 -6.37
C GLN A 136 12.61 -5.94 -6.20
N TYR A 137 13.72 -5.32 -5.81
CA TYR A 137 13.88 -3.86 -5.87
C TYR A 137 14.99 -3.47 -6.84
N PHE A 138 14.92 -2.24 -7.35
CA PHE A 138 15.89 -1.63 -8.25
C PHE A 138 16.16 -0.20 -7.82
N VAL A 139 17.43 0.18 -7.78
CA VAL A 139 17.89 1.53 -7.48
C VAL A 139 18.65 2.03 -8.69
N GLY A 140 18.00 2.90 -9.46
CA GLY A 140 18.60 3.62 -10.57
C GLY A 140 19.19 4.95 -10.11
N VAL A 141 20.31 5.37 -10.70
CA VAL A 141 20.98 6.61 -10.34
C VAL A 141 21.25 7.45 -11.60
N PRO A 142 20.75 8.70 -11.70
CA PRO A 142 20.88 9.49 -12.93
C PRO A 142 22.32 9.90 -13.27
N ASP A 143 23.19 9.99 -12.27
CA ASP A 143 24.55 10.52 -12.38
C ASP A 143 25.62 9.47 -12.75
N GLY A 144 25.20 8.25 -13.08
CA GLY A 144 26.09 7.15 -13.44
C GLY A 144 26.80 6.49 -12.25
N ARG A 145 26.45 6.84 -11.00
CA ARG A 145 26.86 6.02 -9.85
C ARG A 145 26.30 4.61 -9.99
N ARG A 146 26.93 3.68 -9.28
CA ARG A 146 26.61 2.25 -9.40
C ARG A 146 25.18 1.97 -8.95
N GLU A 147 24.34 1.53 -9.88
CA GLU A 147 22.99 1.03 -9.65
C GLU A 147 22.98 -0.26 -8.80
N ARG A 148 21.83 -0.57 -8.20
CA ARG A 148 21.64 -1.79 -7.39
C ARG A 148 20.32 -2.44 -7.71
N SER A 149 20.28 -3.75 -7.54
CA SER A 149 19.04 -4.50 -7.41
C SER A 149 19.24 -5.63 -6.41
N GLY A 150 18.14 -6.17 -5.89
CA GLY A 150 18.17 -7.27 -4.95
C GLY A 150 16.81 -7.93 -4.84
N LEU A 151 16.82 -9.24 -4.60
CA LEU A 151 15.63 -9.99 -4.28
C LEU A 151 15.31 -9.83 -2.79
N PHE A 152 14.04 -9.91 -2.44
CA PHE A 152 13.59 -9.98 -1.06
C PHE A 152 12.55 -11.07 -0.88
N GLN A 153 12.55 -11.68 0.31
CA GLN A 153 11.52 -12.57 0.78
C GLN A 153 11.36 -12.33 2.28
N LEU A 154 10.15 -11.95 2.69
CA LEU A 154 9.82 -11.51 4.04
C LEU A 154 8.57 -12.24 4.52
N ALA A 155 8.52 -12.51 5.82
CA ALA A 155 7.36 -13.04 6.50
C ALA A 155 7.22 -12.33 7.86
N VAL A 156 6.03 -11.84 8.16
CA VAL A 156 5.71 -11.21 9.44
C VAL A 156 4.54 -11.98 10.06
N PRO A 157 4.71 -12.51 11.29
CA PRO A 157 3.62 -13.21 11.95
C PRO A 157 2.49 -12.24 12.30
N TYR A 158 1.26 -12.71 12.21
CA TYR A 158 0.06 -12.02 12.68
C TYR A 158 -0.88 -13.01 13.36
N ASP A 159 -1.72 -12.49 14.25
CA ASP A 159 -2.76 -13.27 14.91
C ASP A 159 -4.01 -13.30 14.01
N PRO A 160 -4.41 -14.47 13.45
CA PRO A 160 -5.62 -14.57 12.63
C PRO A 160 -6.89 -14.24 13.40
N GLU A 161 -6.93 -14.50 14.71
CA GLU A 161 -8.06 -14.16 15.57
C GLU A 161 -8.16 -12.64 15.82
N GLY A 162 -7.06 -11.91 15.62
CA GLY A 162 -6.99 -10.45 15.70
C GLY A 162 -7.61 -9.71 14.51
N GLY A 163 -8.09 -10.44 13.50
CA GLY A 163 -8.84 -9.92 12.35
C GLY A 163 -8.05 -8.96 11.45
N MET A 164 -8.77 -8.19 10.64
CA MET A 164 -8.18 -7.25 9.68
C MET A 164 -7.21 -6.22 10.30
N PRO A 165 -7.42 -5.68 11.51
CA PRO A 165 -6.44 -4.81 12.16
C PRO A 165 -5.09 -5.50 12.45
N ALA A 166 -5.08 -6.80 12.73
CA ALA A 166 -3.83 -7.56 12.90
C ALA A 166 -3.09 -7.74 11.56
N LEU A 167 -3.82 -8.08 10.51
CA LEU A 167 -3.31 -8.20 9.15
C LEU A 167 -2.72 -6.86 8.66
N ALA A 168 -3.44 -5.76 8.84
CA ALA A 168 -2.97 -4.42 8.45
C ALA A 168 -1.67 -4.02 9.17
N ARG A 169 -1.53 -4.34 10.46
CA ARG A 169 -0.29 -4.14 11.21
C ARG A 169 0.86 -4.97 10.65
N ALA A 170 0.62 -6.23 10.32
CA ALA A 170 1.62 -7.12 9.76
C ALA A 170 2.08 -6.67 8.36
N ARG A 171 1.17 -6.20 7.51
CA ARG A 171 1.50 -5.56 6.23
C ARG A 171 2.43 -4.35 6.44
N GLY A 172 2.04 -3.42 7.32
CA GLY A 172 2.85 -2.23 7.59
C GLY A 172 4.25 -2.59 8.11
N GLN A 173 4.34 -3.59 8.98
CA GLN A 173 5.61 -4.11 9.48
C GLN A 173 6.46 -4.75 8.37
N LEU A 174 5.86 -5.54 7.48
CA LEU A 174 6.56 -6.14 6.33
C LEU A 174 7.16 -5.06 5.42
N VAL A 175 6.42 -3.97 5.16
CA VAL A 175 6.89 -2.85 4.35
C VAL A 175 8.04 -2.08 5.04
N LEU A 176 8.01 -1.97 6.38
CA LEU A 176 9.14 -1.43 7.14
C LEU A 176 10.37 -2.34 7.04
N ASP A 177 10.21 -3.65 7.14
CA ASP A 177 11.32 -4.60 7.03
C ASP A 177 11.93 -4.61 5.63
N LEU A 178 11.11 -4.49 4.58
CA LEU A 178 11.58 -4.25 3.22
C LEU A 178 12.36 -2.94 3.11
N SER A 179 11.86 -1.86 3.72
CA SER A 179 12.54 -0.55 3.72
C SER A 179 13.92 -0.64 4.40
N ARG A 180 14.07 -1.46 5.45
CA ARG A 180 15.37 -1.73 6.10
C ARG A 180 16.33 -2.47 5.18
N ILE A 181 15.87 -3.48 4.45
CA ILE A 181 16.67 -4.18 3.44
C ILE A 181 17.16 -3.18 2.38
N ILE A 182 16.24 -2.43 1.79
CA ILE A 182 16.55 -1.46 0.73
C ILE A 182 17.55 -0.40 1.22
N ALA A 183 17.37 0.13 2.43
CA ALA A 183 18.29 1.09 3.02
C ALA A 183 19.72 0.51 3.19
N ARG A 184 19.84 -0.72 3.68
CA ARG A 184 21.16 -1.36 3.95
C ARG A 184 21.86 -1.83 2.69
N GLU A 185 21.10 -2.33 1.72
CA GLU A 185 21.66 -3.11 0.61
C GLU A 185 21.56 -2.37 -0.73
N GLY A 186 20.44 -1.69 -0.95
CA GLY A 186 20.14 -0.95 -2.18
C GLY A 186 20.67 0.48 -2.18
N LEU A 187 20.57 1.19 -1.05
CA LEU A 187 20.85 2.62 -0.96
C LEU A 187 22.23 2.95 -0.34
N ARG A 188 23.19 2.01 -0.38
CA ARG A 188 24.54 2.16 0.17
C ARG A 188 25.59 2.63 -0.83
#